data_AF-A0A0F9DR60-F1
#
_entry.id   AF-A0A0F9DR60-F1
#
_cell.length_a   1.000
_cell.length_b   1.000
_cell.length_c   1.000
_cell.angle_alpha   90.00
_cell.angle_beta   90.00
_cell.angle_gamma   90.00
#
_symmetry.space_group_name_H-M   'P 1'
#
loop_
_entity.id
_entity.type
_entity.pdbx_description
1 polymer ?
#
loop_
_entity_poly.entity_id
_entity_poly.type
_entity_poly.pdbx_seq_one_letter_code
_entity_poly.pdbx_strand_id
1 'polypeptide(L)' 'LCDRVSVMKNGKLVGTERVEDVTDDDILGMIILGKQPERA' A
#
# COMPACT_ATOMS: atom_id res chain seq x y z
N LEU A 1 -16.69 4.58 0.54
CA LEU A 1 -15.36 5.15 0.79
C LEU A 1 -14.61 4.08 1.59
N CYS A 2 -13.46 3.59 1.10
CA CYS A 2 -12.69 2.59 1.84
C CYS A 2 -11.83 3.28 2.90
N ASP A 3 -11.69 2.67 4.07
CA ASP A 3 -10.87 3.14 5.18
C ASP A 3 -9.45 2.57 5.14
N ARG A 4 -9.27 1.42 4.48
CA ARG A 4 -8.00 0.69 4.38
C ARG A 4 -7.75 0.16 2.98
N VAL A 5 -6.48 -0.02 2.67
CA VAL A 5 -6.00 -0.66 1.44
C VAL A 5 -5.07 -1.80 1.78
N SER A 6 -5.27 -2.97 1.17
CA SER A 6 -4.37 -4.12 1.25
C SER A 6 -3.80 -4.39 -0.14
N VAL A 7 -2.48 -4.48 -0.25
CA VAL A 7 -1.80 -4.76 -1.52
C VAL A 7 -1.16 -6.14 -1.47
N MET A 8 -1.32 -6.90 -2.55
CA MET A 8 -0.74 -8.22 -2.74
C MET A 8 0.11 -8.25 -4.01
N LYS A 9 1.22 -8.99 -3.98
CA LYS A 9 2.10 -9.23 -5.13
C LYS A 9 2.51 -10.69 -5.16
N ASN A 10 2.34 -11.35 -6.30
CA ASN A 10 2.65 -12.78 -6.49
C ASN A 10 1.97 -13.69 -5.45
N GLY A 11 0.71 -13.41 -5.13
CA GLY A 11 -0.06 -14.18 -4.14
C GLY A 11 0.34 -13.96 -2.68
N LYS A 12 1.25 -13.02 -2.39
CA LYS A 12 1.70 -12.69 -1.03
C LYS A 12 1.25 -11.29 -0.64
N LEU A 13 0.91 -11.09 0.63
CA LEU A 13 0.57 -9.79 1.18
C LEU A 13 1.83 -8.91 1.24
N VAL A 14 1.76 -7.72 0.64
CA VAL A 14 2.80 -6.69 0.72
C VAL A 14 2.59 -5.84 1.98
N GLY A 15 1.34 -5.42 2.22
CA GLY A 15 1.02 -4.56 3.36
C GLY A 15 -0.47 -4.23 3.45
N THR A 16 -0.88 -3.63 4.57
CA THR A 16 -2.21 -3.07 4.75
C THR A 16 -2.11 -1.76 5.49
N GLU A 17 -2.60 -0.70 4.87
CA GLU A 17 -2.50 0.67 5.39
C GLU A 17 -3.88 1.33 5.45
N ARG A 18 -4.02 2.37 6.27
CA ARG A 18 -5.21 3.23 6.26
C ARG A 18 -5.09 4.18 5.09
N VAL A 19 -6.20 4.43 4.39
CA VAL A 19 -6.23 5.32 3.22
C VAL A 19 -5.86 6.76 3.62
N GLU A 20 -6.14 7.15 4.86
CA GLU A 20 -5.79 8.47 5.41
C GLU A 20 -4.29 8.66 5.68
N ASP A 21 -3.53 7.56 5.80
CA ASP A 21 -2.12 7.56 6.21
C ASP A 21 -1.15 7.41 5.01
N VAL A 22 -1.65 7.27 3.79
CA VAL A 22 -0.83 7.00 2.60
C VAL A 22 -1.22 7.91 1.44
N THR A 23 -0.23 8.26 0.62
CA THR A 23 -0.47 8.99 -0.63
C THR A 23 -0.79 8.03 -1.78
N ASP A 24 -1.30 8.58 -2.88
CA ASP A 24 -1.51 7.80 -4.11
C ASP A 24 -0.19 7.18 -4.63
N ASP A 25 0.94 7.90 -4.49
CA ASP A 25 2.27 7.42 -4.88
C ASP A 25 2.74 6.25 -4.00
N ASP A 26 2.45 6.27 -2.70
CA ASP A 26 2.74 5.16 -1.80
C ASP A 26 1.97 3.91 -2.22
N ILE A 27 0.68 4.05 -2.51
CA ILE A 27 -0.16 2.95 -3.01
C ILE A 27 0.40 2.43 -4.34
N LEU A 28 0.80 3.32 -5.26
CA LEU A 28 1.41 2.95 -6.52
C LEU A 28 2.72 2.17 -6.32
N GLY A 29 3.56 2.61 -5.37
CA GLY A 29 4.79 1.93 -4.96
C GLY A 29 4.53 0.55 -4.37
N MET A 30 3.51 0.41 -3.53
CA MET A 30 3.08 -0.89 -3.01
C MET A 30 2.66 -1.83 -4.15
N ILE A 31 1.90 -1.35 -5.13
CA ILE A 31 1.39 -2.16 -6.24
C ILE A 31 2.52 -2.59 -7.19
N ILE A 32 3.32 -1.63 -7.66
CA ILE A 32 4.32 -1.86 -8.72
C ILE A 32 5.60 -2.45 -8.13
N LEU A 33 6.15 -1.80 -7.11
CA LEU A 33 7.42 -2.23 -6.51
C LEU A 33 7.21 -3.36 -5.50
N GLY A 34 6.06 -3.44 -4.84
CA GLY A 34 5.84 -4.40 -3.77
C GLY A 34 6.58 -4.01 -2.49
N LYS A 35 6.79 -2.71 -2.27
CA LYS A 35 7.43 -2.14 -1.07
C LYS A 35 6.37 -1.50 -0.19
N GLN A 36 6.52 -1.59 1.13
CA GLN A 36 5.73 -0.77 2.03
C GLN A 36 6.11 0.71 1.91
N PRO A 37 5.18 1.63 2.24
CA PRO A 37 5.47 3.07 2.26
C PRO A 37 6.60 3.37 3.24
N GLU A 38 7.55 4.23 2.86
CA GLU A 38 8.55 4.75 3.79
C GLU A 38 7.86 5.84 4.63
N ARG A 39 7.47 5.51 5.86
CA ARG A 39 6.94 6.51 6.78
C ARG A 39 8.07 7.47 7.17
N ALA A 40 7.88 8.77 6.89
CA ALA A 40 8.71 9.84 7.44
C ALA A 40 8.42 10.06 8.94
#